data_AF-A0A496YN78-F1
#
_entry.id   AF-A0A496YN78-F1
#
_cell.length_a   1.000
_cell.length_b   1.000
_cell.length_c   1.000
_cell.angle_alpha   90.00
_cell.angle_beta   90.00
_cell.angle_gamma   90.00
#
_symmetry.space_group_name_H-M   'P 1'
#
loop_
_entity.id
_entity.type
_entity.pdbx_description
1 polymer ?
#
loop_
_entity_poly.entity_id
_entity_poly.type
_entity_poly.pdbx_seq_one_letter_code
_entity_poly.pdbx_strand_id
1 'polypeptide(L)' 'MKYKFTHTADAAARIVIQNALFWGRKKLSVLTIPWCTYTDPEIAHVGMYEKEAQERGIAVDTFM' A
#
# COMPACT_ATOMS: atom_id res chain seq x y z
N MET A 1 9.03 -6.18 -4.39
CA MET A 1 7.58 -5.91 -4.34
C MET A 1 7.00 -6.78 -3.23
N LYS A 2 6.63 -6.19 -2.07
CA LYS A 2 6.22 -6.96 -0.88
C LYS A 2 4.79 -7.51 -1.00
N TYR A 3 3.96 -6.90 -1.84
CA TYR A 3 2.55 -7.23 -2.04
C TYR A 3 2.29 -7.71 -3.47
N LYS A 4 1.49 -8.77 -3.63
CA LYS A 4 1.16 -9.42 -4.92
C LYS A 4 -0.33 -9.30 -5.24
N PHE A 5 -0.84 -8.07 -5.30
CA PHE A 5 -2.23 -7.81 -5.69
C PHE A 5 -2.32 -7.29 -7.12
N THR A 6 -3.44 -7.57 -7.79
CA THR A 6 -3.70 -7.15 -9.18
C THR A 6 -3.66 -5.63 -9.33
N HIS A 7 -4.27 -4.89 -8.40
CA HIS A 7 -4.25 -3.41 -8.40
C HIS A 7 -2.83 -2.84 -8.18
N THR A 8 -1.95 -3.55 -7.45
CA THR A 8 -0.55 -3.15 -7.31
C THR A 8 0.23 -3.36 -8.61
N ALA A 9 -0.09 -4.42 -9.35
CA ALA A 9 0.54 -4.70 -10.65
C ALA A 9 0.17 -3.63 -11.70
N ASP A 10 -1.11 -3.22 -11.77
CA ASP A 10 -1.55 -2.10 -12.62
C ASP A 10 -0.80 -0.80 -12.28
N ALA A 11 -0.78 -0.43 -10.99
CA ALA A 11 -0.11 0.80 -10.56
C ALA A 11 1.39 0.79 -10.90
N ALA A 12 2.05 -0.37 -10.75
CA ALA A 12 3.44 -0.53 -11.14
C ALA A 12 3.64 -0.39 -12.66
N ALA A 13 2.78 -1.00 -13.47
CA ALA A 13 2.84 -0.88 -14.93
C ALA A 13 2.70 0.57 -15.38
N ARG A 14 1.74 1.32 -14.81
CA ARG A 14 1.55 2.75 -15.09
C ARG A 14 2.77 3.58 -14.72
N ILE A 15 3.42 3.30 -13.58
CA ILE A 15 4.65 3.97 -13.17
C ILE A 15 5.79 3.68 -14.15
N VAL A 16 5.95 2.43 -14.58
CA VAL A 16 6.99 2.03 -15.55
C VAL A 16 6.79 2.76 -16.87
N ILE A 17 5.57 2.75 -17.42
CA ILE A 17 5.23 3.44 -18.68
C ILE A 17 5.53 4.95 -18.56
N GLN A 18 5.09 5.58 -17.47
CA GLN A 18 5.27 7.02 -17.28
C GLN A 18 6.76 7.40 -17.16
N ASN A 19 7.54 6.62 -16.43
CA ASN A 19 8.96 6.91 -16.25
C ASN A 19 9.79 6.59 -17.49
N ALA A 20 9.47 5.51 -18.21
CA ALA A 20 10.21 5.07 -19.39
C ALA A 20 9.93 5.93 -20.63
N LEU A 21 8.67 6.35 -20.84
CA LEU A 21 8.24 7.00 -22.08
C LEU A 21 7.96 8.50 -21.95
N PHE A 22 7.76 9.00 -20.72
CA PHE A 22 7.27 10.37 -20.50
C PHE A 22 8.07 11.15 -19.45
N TRP A 23 9.35 10.83 -19.26
CA TRP A 23 10.23 11.46 -18.26
C TRP A 23 9.62 11.56 -16.85
N GLY A 24 8.74 10.63 -16.50
CA GLY A 24 8.16 10.53 -15.17
C GLY A 24 9.21 10.25 -14.10
N ARG A 25 8.96 10.73 -12.88
CA ARG A 25 9.77 10.45 -11.68
C ARG A 25 8.94 9.78 -10.58
N LYS A 26 7.96 8.96 -10.96
CA LYS A 26 7.09 8.29 -9.99
C LYS A 26 7.81 7.13 -9.33
N LYS A 27 7.60 6.96 -8.03
CA LYS A 27 8.18 5.88 -7.22
C LYS A 27 7.09 4.96 -6.72
N LEU A 28 7.34 3.64 -6.75
CA LEU A 28 6.40 2.65 -6.20
C LEU A 28 6.22 2.80 -4.68
N SER A 29 7.25 3.29 -3.99
CA SER A 29 7.27 3.45 -2.52
C SER A 29 6.26 4.45 -1.97
N VAL A 30 5.66 5.30 -2.82
CA VAL A 30 4.64 6.27 -2.40
C VAL A 30 3.22 5.71 -2.46
N LEU A 31 3.04 4.49 -2.97
CA LEU A 31 1.71 3.88 -3.09
C LEU A 31 1.27 3.31 -1.74
N THR A 32 0.13 3.79 -1.26
CA THR A 32 -0.63 3.10 -0.21
C THR A 32 -1.37 1.93 -0.85
N ILE A 33 -1.06 0.70 -0.42
CA ILE A 33 -1.61 -0.53 -0.99
C ILE A 33 -2.67 -1.07 -0.02
N PRO A 34 -3.98 -0.97 -0.34
CA PRO A 34 -5.01 -1.62 0.44
C PRO A 34 -5.02 -3.13 0.18
N TRP A 35 -5.49 -3.90 1.16
CA TRP A 35 -5.80 -5.30 0.94
C TRP A 35 -7.07 -5.70 1.69
N CYS A 36 -7.77 -6.69 1.13
CA CYS A 36 -8.95 -7.29 1.73
C CYS A 36 -8.86 -8.81 1.58
N THR A 37 -9.24 -9.51 2.63
CA THR A 37 -9.54 -10.94 2.62
C THR A 37 -11.05 -11.10 2.73
N TYR A 38 -11.64 -11.70 1.70
CA TYR A 38 -13.08 -11.87 1.52
C TYR A 38 -13.63 -13.05 2.36
N THR A 39 -13.49 -12.97 3.68
CA THR A 39 -14.15 -13.85 4.66
C THR A 39 -15.53 -13.33 5.01
N ASP A 40 -16.30 -14.09 5.79
CA ASP A 40 -17.53 -13.63 6.42
C ASP A 40 -17.33 -13.62 7.94
N PRO A 41 -17.15 -12.45 8.60
CA PRO A 41 -17.10 -11.10 8.03
C PRO A 41 -15.78 -10.81 7.28
N GLU A 42 -15.81 -9.82 6.38
CA GLU A 42 -14.65 -9.41 5.59
C GLU A 42 -13.59 -8.72 6.47
N ILE A 43 -12.31 -8.92 6.13
CA ILE A 43 -11.19 -8.29 6.81
C ILE A 43 -10.45 -7.42 5.82
N ALA A 44 -10.43 -6.10 6.04
CA ALA A 44 -9.71 -5.14 5.21
C ALA A 44 -8.69 -4.36 6.02
N HIS A 45 -7.59 -3.98 5.38
CA HIS A 45 -6.53 -3.18 5.99
C HIS A 45 -5.92 -2.21 4.98
N VAL A 46 -5.56 -1.02 5.45
CA VAL A 46 -4.83 -0.02 4.66
C VAL A 46 -3.79 0.67 5.53
N GLY A 47 -2.60 0.91 4.99
CA GLY A 47 -1.55 1.62 5.71
C GLY A 47 -0.84 0.75 6.75
N MET A 48 -0.54 1.34 7.91
CA MET A 48 0.32 0.77 8.95
C MET A 48 -0.51 0.11 10.05
N TYR A 49 -0.03 -1.00 10.61
CA TYR A 49 -0.61 -1.54 11.83
C TYR A 49 -0.21 -0.73 13.07
N GLU A 50 -1.06 -0.74 14.10
CA GLU A 50 -0.74 -0.13 15.40
C GLU A 50 0.62 -0.60 15.93
N LYS A 51 0.89 -1.91 15.84
CA LYS A 51 2.18 -2.49 16.24
C LYS A 51 3.35 -1.93 15.44
N GLU A 52 3.20 -1.77 14.12
CA GLU A 52 4.25 -1.18 13.27
C GLU A 52 4.46 0.31 13.59
N ALA A 53 3.41 1.02 14.03
CA ALA A 53 3.51 2.42 14.43
C ALA A 53 4.25 2.56 15.77
N GLN A 54 3.95 1.69 16.73
CA GLN A 54 4.66 1.62 18.01
C GLN A 54 6.15 1.30 17.82
N GLU A 55 6.49 0.33 16.94
CA GLU A 55 7.88 -0.01 16.61
C GLU A 55 8.65 1.18 16.00
N ARG A 56 7.94 2.11 15.34
CA ARG A 56 8.52 3.33 14.75
C ARG A 56 8.48 4.54 15.69
N GLY A 57 7.99 4.39 16.92
CA GLY A 57 7.85 5.48 17.88
C GLY A 57 6.79 6.51 17.49
N ILE A 58 5.79 6.12 16.70
CA ILE A 58 4.68 7.00 16.28
C ILE A 58 3.57 6.90 17.32
N ALA A 59 3.17 8.03 17.91
CA ALA A 59 2.02 8.09 18.81
C ALA A 59 0.74 7.76 18.03
N VAL A 60 -0.07 6.84 18.58
CA VAL A 60 -1.32 6.37 17.97
C VAL A 60 -2.44 6.40 19.01
N ASP A 61 -3.60 6.90 18.60
CA ASP A 61 -4.85 6.81 19.35
C ASP A 61 -5.73 5.75 18.69
N THR A 62 -6.08 4.71 19.44
CA THR A 62 -6.92 3.61 18.96
C THR A 62 -8.29 3.70 19.62
N PHE A 63 -9.34 3.77 18.80
CA PHE A 63 -10.73 3.78 19.24
C PHE A 63 -11.32 2.39 19.04
N MET A 64 -11.99 1.86 20.06
CA MET A 64 -12.63 0.55 20.07
C MET A 64 -14.13 0.64 19.74
#